data_AF-A0A848T9Q9-F1
#
_entry.id   AF-A0A848T9Q9-F1
#
_cell.length_a   1.000
_cell.length_b   1.000
_cell.length_c   1.000
_cell.angle_alpha   90.00
_cell.angle_beta   90.00
_cell.angle_gamma   90.00
#
_symmetry.space_group_name_H-M   'P 1'
#
loop_
_entity.id
_entity.type
_entity.pdbx_description
1 polymer ?
#
loop_
_entity_poly.entity_id
_entity_poly.type
_entity_poly.pdbx_seq_one_letter_code
_entity_poly.pdbx_strand_id
1 'polypeptide(L)'
;MGTFGPGPLDNDTALDFLSEAERREDVLAALEGLKPHLGQYVPADLSERALAAAELVAFAMGRGRTDTAARLDDPIRAMDLSDLVEAAREAVSGVMMGGELLDLWGEGDPAEFNSAISDLIDRLNPEVPYTPEPETDDAPKAVCCFCNSPIGTEKAFEIDVRFQSTSFSESSWPKTAHVGCLNARLDPRHFVQAWTIEDPD
;
A
#
# COMPACT_ATOMS: atom_id res chain seq x y z
N MET A 1 -17.79 -2.29 20.22
CA MET A 1 -17.15 -1.39 19.24
C MET A 1 -15.85 -2.04 18.89
N GLY A 2 -15.65 -2.32 17.61
CA GLY A 2 -14.49 -3.03 17.12
C GLY A 2 -13.24 -2.17 17.02
N THR A 3 -12.09 -2.81 16.86
CA THR A 3 -10.84 -2.16 16.50
C THR A 3 -10.93 -1.76 15.03
N PHE A 4 -10.73 -0.48 14.76
CA PHE A 4 -10.68 0.07 13.41
C PHE A 4 -9.51 1.05 13.35
N GLY A 5 -8.53 0.77 12.51
CA GLY A 5 -7.31 1.54 12.42
C GLY A 5 -6.70 1.52 11.02
N PRO A 6 -5.74 2.42 10.75
CA PRO A 6 -5.27 2.69 9.40
C PRO A 6 -4.37 1.59 8.82
N GLY A 7 -3.81 0.71 9.66
CA GLY A 7 -2.90 -0.35 9.23
C GLY A 7 -3.60 -1.62 8.76
N PRO A 8 -2.93 -2.44 7.92
CA PRO A 8 -3.46 -3.70 7.40
C PRO A 8 -3.90 -4.73 8.46
N LEU A 9 -3.38 -4.62 9.68
CA LEU A 9 -3.68 -5.53 10.80
C LEU A 9 -4.48 -4.86 11.94
N ASP A 10 -4.95 -3.63 11.74
CA ASP A 10 -5.59 -2.82 12.80
C ASP A 10 -7.12 -2.95 12.84
N ASN A 11 -7.70 -3.70 11.90
CA ASN A 11 -9.14 -3.91 11.80
C ASN A 11 -9.54 -5.25 12.42
N ASP A 12 -10.71 -5.33 13.06
CA ASP A 12 -11.18 -6.57 13.68
C ASP A 12 -11.24 -7.73 12.68
N THR A 13 -11.71 -7.51 11.44
CA THR A 13 -11.72 -8.57 10.42
C THR A 13 -10.32 -9.07 10.09
N ALA A 14 -9.32 -8.18 10.12
CA ALA A 14 -7.93 -8.56 9.93
C ALA A 14 -7.43 -9.42 11.10
N LEU A 15 -7.74 -9.04 12.35
CA LEU A 15 -7.37 -9.79 13.55
C LEU A 15 -8.08 -11.16 13.63
N ASP A 16 -9.34 -11.22 13.23
CA ASP A 16 -10.10 -12.47 13.11
C ASP A 16 -9.44 -13.38 12.07
N PHE A 17 -9.08 -12.84 10.90
CA PHE A 17 -8.35 -13.60 9.88
C PHE A 17 -6.99 -14.12 10.39
N LEU A 18 -6.22 -13.33 11.15
CA LEU A 18 -4.98 -13.81 11.76
C LEU A 18 -5.23 -14.96 12.74
N SER A 19 -6.39 -15.01 13.38
CA SER A 19 -6.75 -16.10 14.31
C SER A 19 -7.24 -17.35 13.58
N GLU A 20 -7.76 -17.19 12.36
CA GLU A 20 -8.32 -18.27 11.52
C GLU A 20 -7.31 -18.90 10.57
N ALA A 21 -6.30 -18.15 10.13
CA ALA A 21 -5.31 -18.60 9.16
C ALA A 21 -4.34 -19.61 9.78
N GLU A 22 -4.46 -20.87 9.39
CA GLU A 22 -3.60 -21.96 9.87
C GLU A 22 -2.59 -22.42 8.82
N ARG A 23 -2.90 -22.22 7.54
CA ARG A 23 -2.16 -22.78 6.40
C ARG A 23 -1.92 -21.73 5.32
N ARG A 24 -0.92 -21.99 4.47
CA ARG A 24 -0.60 -21.16 3.29
C ARG A 24 -1.82 -20.99 2.39
N GLU A 25 -2.64 -22.03 2.26
CA GLU A 25 -3.86 -22.00 1.44
C GLU A 25 -4.90 -21.01 1.96
N ASP A 26 -4.96 -20.76 3.27
CA ASP A 26 -5.88 -19.80 3.86
C ASP A 26 -5.46 -18.36 3.50
N VAL A 27 -4.14 -18.11 3.50
CA VAL A 27 -3.55 -16.85 3.04
C VAL A 27 -3.80 -16.65 1.55
N LEU A 28 -3.53 -17.66 0.72
CA LEU A 28 -3.80 -17.59 -0.71
C LEU A 28 -5.29 -17.35 -1.00
N ALA A 29 -6.19 -18.03 -0.29
CA ALA A 29 -7.63 -17.84 -0.45
C ALA A 29 -8.07 -16.40 -0.11
N ALA A 30 -7.48 -15.78 0.91
CA ALA A 30 -7.75 -14.39 1.24
C ALA A 30 -7.24 -13.42 0.14
N LEU A 31 -6.05 -13.67 -0.42
CA LEU A 31 -5.51 -12.88 -1.53
C LEU A 31 -6.36 -13.02 -2.80
N GLU A 32 -6.82 -14.22 -3.11
CA GLU A 32 -7.63 -14.49 -4.31
C GLU A 32 -9.11 -14.19 -4.13
N GLY A 33 -9.58 -13.99 -2.89
CA GLY A 33 -10.98 -13.74 -2.56
C GLY A 33 -11.57 -12.49 -3.22
N LEU A 34 -10.72 -11.56 -3.66
CA LEU A 34 -11.12 -10.36 -4.40
C LEU A 34 -11.34 -10.61 -5.89
N LYS A 35 -10.73 -11.66 -6.48
CA LYS A 35 -10.80 -11.95 -7.92
C LYS A 35 -12.24 -12.03 -8.47
N PRO A 36 -13.21 -12.68 -7.77
CA PRO A 36 -14.60 -12.72 -8.21
C PRO A 36 -15.32 -11.36 -8.20
N HIS A 37 -14.79 -10.38 -7.47
CA HIS A 37 -15.39 -9.07 -7.25
C HIS A 37 -14.70 -7.95 -8.05
N LEU A 38 -13.70 -8.28 -8.88
CA LEU A 38 -13.02 -7.29 -9.72
C LEU A 38 -14.02 -6.60 -10.67
N GLY A 39 -14.01 -5.26 -10.65
CA GLY A 39 -14.97 -4.43 -11.41
C GLY A 39 -16.37 -4.36 -10.80
N GLN A 40 -16.57 -4.92 -9.61
CA GLN A 40 -17.79 -4.80 -8.81
C GLN A 40 -17.50 -4.05 -7.51
N TYR A 41 -18.56 -3.79 -6.73
CA TYR A 41 -18.42 -3.23 -5.40
C TYR A 41 -17.88 -4.29 -4.44
N VAL A 42 -16.68 -4.07 -3.92
CA VAL A 42 -16.01 -4.99 -2.99
C VAL A 42 -16.43 -4.67 -1.55
N PRO A 43 -16.97 -5.64 -0.79
CA PRO A 43 -17.20 -5.51 0.64
C PRO A 43 -15.95 -5.18 1.47
N ALA A 44 -16.12 -4.46 2.59
CA ALA A 44 -14.98 -4.01 3.40
C ALA A 44 -14.23 -5.18 4.06
N ASP A 45 -14.96 -6.20 4.52
CA ASP A 45 -14.41 -7.39 5.16
C ASP A 45 -13.45 -8.17 4.24
N LEU A 46 -13.82 -8.35 2.96
CA LEU A 46 -12.94 -8.98 1.97
C LEU A 46 -11.68 -8.14 1.71
N SER A 47 -11.82 -6.81 1.68
CA SER A 47 -10.69 -5.90 1.49
C SER A 47 -9.72 -5.95 2.68
N GLU A 48 -10.25 -5.91 3.89
CA GLU A 48 -9.46 -5.99 5.13
C GLU A 48 -8.69 -7.31 5.24
N ARG A 49 -9.34 -8.45 4.90
CA ARG A 49 -8.68 -9.77 4.89
C ARG A 49 -7.57 -9.86 3.85
N ALA A 50 -7.81 -9.33 2.65
CA ALA A 50 -6.81 -9.30 1.58
C ALA A 50 -5.58 -8.46 1.97
N LEU A 51 -5.79 -7.29 2.60
CA LEU A 51 -4.70 -6.45 3.10
C LEU A 51 -3.91 -7.13 4.23
N ALA A 52 -4.61 -7.81 5.15
CA ALA A 52 -3.97 -8.57 6.22
C ALA A 52 -3.10 -9.71 5.65
N ALA A 53 -3.62 -10.46 4.69
CA ALA A 53 -2.87 -11.51 3.99
C ALA A 53 -1.64 -10.96 3.24
N ALA A 54 -1.77 -9.79 2.61
CA ALA A 54 -0.65 -9.12 1.94
C ALA A 54 0.44 -8.66 2.93
N GLU A 55 0.06 -8.21 4.14
CA GLU A 55 1.03 -7.90 5.20
C GLU A 55 1.79 -9.15 5.67
N LEU A 56 1.13 -10.32 5.74
CA LEU A 56 1.81 -11.59 6.06
C LEU A 56 2.85 -11.96 5.00
N VAL A 57 2.55 -11.73 3.71
CA VAL A 57 3.51 -11.95 2.62
C VAL A 57 4.70 -11.00 2.75
N ALA A 58 4.47 -9.70 2.98
CA ALA A 58 5.54 -8.74 3.22
C ALA A 58 6.39 -9.13 4.44
N PHE A 59 5.77 -9.62 5.52
CA PHE A 59 6.46 -10.16 6.69
C PHE A 59 7.33 -11.37 6.33
N ALA A 60 6.82 -12.34 5.57
CA ALA A 60 7.56 -13.53 5.14
C ALA A 60 8.75 -13.19 4.23
N MET A 61 8.70 -12.07 3.50
CA MET A 61 9.85 -11.51 2.75
C MET A 61 10.93 -10.89 3.66
N GLY A 62 10.72 -10.87 4.98
CA GLY A 62 11.58 -10.14 5.93
C GLY A 62 11.33 -8.64 5.94
N ARG A 63 10.18 -8.18 5.42
CA ARG A 63 9.82 -6.78 5.22
C ARG A 63 8.46 -6.45 5.87
N GLY A 64 8.16 -7.08 7.00
CA GLY A 64 6.99 -6.71 7.81
C GLY A 64 7.26 -5.43 8.59
N ARG A 65 6.20 -4.75 9.03
CA ARG A 65 6.37 -3.62 9.98
C ARG A 65 7.00 -4.10 11.30
N THR A 66 7.64 -3.18 12.01
CA THR A 66 8.37 -3.47 13.26
C THR A 66 7.51 -4.16 14.31
N ASP A 67 6.22 -3.86 14.37
CA ASP A 67 5.26 -4.44 15.31
C ASP A 67 4.57 -5.71 14.78
N THR A 68 4.67 -6.01 13.48
CA THR A 68 3.99 -7.15 12.85
C THR A 68 4.34 -8.46 13.56
N ALA A 69 5.63 -8.72 13.81
CA ALA A 69 6.07 -9.93 14.50
C ALA A 69 5.29 -10.13 15.82
N ALA A 70 5.23 -9.12 16.67
CA ALA A 70 4.60 -9.20 17.99
C ALA A 70 3.10 -9.52 17.95
N ARG A 71 2.44 -9.31 16.81
CA ARG A 71 1.01 -9.53 16.59
C ARG A 71 0.67 -10.90 15.99
N LEU A 72 1.68 -11.63 15.49
CA LEU A 72 1.49 -12.94 14.87
C LEU A 72 1.80 -14.07 15.85
N ASP A 73 1.01 -15.15 15.78
CA ASP A 73 1.29 -16.39 16.47
C ASP A 73 2.39 -17.21 15.75
N ASP A 74 3.08 -18.09 16.49
CA ASP A 74 4.21 -18.88 16.00
C ASP A 74 3.93 -19.68 14.70
N PRO A 75 2.76 -20.32 14.50
CA PRO A 75 2.46 -21.03 13.26
C PRO A 75 2.45 -20.12 12.03
N ILE A 76 1.88 -18.91 12.16
CA ILE A 76 1.82 -17.93 11.06
C ILE A 76 3.21 -17.36 10.80
N ARG A 77 3.99 -17.06 11.85
CA ARG A 77 5.36 -16.55 11.71
C ARG A 77 6.28 -17.53 10.97
N ALA A 78 6.05 -18.84 11.12
CA ALA A 78 6.85 -19.89 10.50
C ALA A 78 6.43 -20.22 9.06
N MET A 79 5.34 -19.63 8.58
CA MET A 79 4.78 -19.93 7.26
C MET A 79 5.63 -19.27 6.16
N ASP A 80 6.06 -20.08 5.18
CA ASP A 80 6.69 -19.54 3.97
C ASP A 80 5.59 -19.08 3.00
N LEU A 81 5.54 -17.77 2.80
CA LEU A 81 4.60 -17.07 1.92
C LEU A 81 5.32 -16.25 0.85
N SER A 82 6.64 -16.41 0.74
CA SER A 82 7.47 -15.61 -0.17
C SER A 82 7.15 -15.84 -1.64
N ASP A 83 6.49 -16.94 -1.97
CA ASP A 83 6.02 -17.26 -3.32
C ASP A 83 4.68 -16.61 -3.69
N LEU A 84 4.00 -15.98 -2.72
CA LEU A 84 2.70 -15.32 -2.92
C LEU A 84 2.80 -13.81 -3.23
N VAL A 85 4.00 -13.28 -3.49
CA VAL A 85 4.23 -11.85 -3.70
C VAL A 85 3.35 -11.26 -4.81
N GLU A 86 3.24 -11.94 -5.94
CA GLU A 86 2.39 -11.47 -7.04
C GLU A 86 0.90 -11.49 -6.67
N ALA A 87 0.43 -12.54 -5.99
CA ALA A 87 -0.94 -12.60 -5.49
C ALA A 87 -1.23 -11.48 -4.48
N ALA A 88 -0.26 -11.13 -3.62
CA ALA A 88 -0.35 -10.01 -2.68
C ALA A 88 -0.45 -8.67 -3.40
N ARG A 89 0.38 -8.44 -4.44
CA ARG A 89 0.35 -7.23 -5.27
C ARG A 89 -0.98 -7.09 -6.00
N GLU A 90 -1.48 -8.17 -6.60
CA GLU A 90 -2.79 -8.20 -7.26
C GLU A 90 -3.92 -7.87 -6.28
N ALA A 91 -3.90 -8.46 -5.09
CA ALA A 91 -4.92 -8.25 -4.06
C ALA A 91 -4.94 -6.79 -3.57
N VAL A 92 -3.77 -6.23 -3.22
CA VAL A 92 -3.66 -4.82 -2.81
C VAL A 92 -4.14 -3.89 -3.93
N SER A 93 -3.74 -4.17 -5.18
CA SER A 93 -4.23 -3.42 -6.35
C SER A 93 -5.75 -3.50 -6.49
N GLY A 94 -6.32 -4.69 -6.25
CA GLY A 94 -7.75 -4.98 -6.24
C GLY A 94 -8.52 -4.12 -5.23
N VAL A 95 -8.04 -4.06 -3.98
CA VAL A 95 -8.63 -3.20 -2.94
C VAL A 95 -8.63 -1.74 -3.37
N MET A 96 -7.53 -1.28 -3.94
CA MET A 96 -7.36 0.12 -4.35
C MET A 96 -8.14 0.51 -5.61
N MET A 97 -8.77 -0.44 -6.32
CA MET A 97 -9.64 -0.14 -7.46
C MET A 97 -11.04 0.35 -7.05
N GLY A 98 -11.46 0.14 -5.80
CA GLY A 98 -12.78 0.57 -5.32
C GLY A 98 -13.47 -0.46 -4.42
N GLY A 99 -14.29 0.03 -3.49
CA GLY A 99 -15.06 -0.82 -2.58
C GLY A 99 -15.49 -0.08 -1.32
N GLU A 100 -16.23 -0.79 -0.48
CA GLU A 100 -16.75 -0.28 0.79
C GLU A 100 -15.65 0.23 1.72
N LEU A 101 -14.50 -0.46 1.78
CA LEU A 101 -13.38 0.00 2.61
C LEU A 101 -12.87 1.39 2.20
N LEU A 102 -12.77 1.66 0.89
CA LEU A 102 -12.34 2.98 0.41
C LEU A 102 -13.41 4.05 0.65
N ASP A 103 -14.69 3.70 0.53
CA ASP A 103 -15.78 4.63 0.84
C ASP A 103 -15.76 5.01 2.33
N LEU A 104 -15.59 4.03 3.23
CA LEU A 104 -15.50 4.25 4.68
C LEU A 104 -14.36 5.21 5.06
N TRP A 105 -13.16 5.02 4.50
CA TRP A 105 -12.03 5.93 4.73
C TRP A 105 -12.18 7.27 3.99
N GLY A 106 -12.91 7.30 2.87
CA GLY A 106 -13.22 8.50 2.10
C GLY A 106 -14.24 9.44 2.76
N GLU A 107 -15.06 8.95 3.69
CA GLU A 107 -15.96 9.79 4.49
C GLU A 107 -15.22 10.64 5.56
N GLY A 108 -13.97 10.30 5.86
CA GLY A 108 -13.13 10.95 6.88
C GLY A 108 -11.83 11.55 6.33
N ASP A 109 -10.74 11.45 7.12
CA ASP A 109 -9.38 11.78 6.68
C ASP A 109 -8.63 10.48 6.36
N PRO A 110 -8.40 10.16 5.07
CA PRO A 110 -7.76 8.91 4.66
C PRO A 110 -6.24 8.96 4.75
N ALA A 111 -5.62 10.06 5.20
CA ALA A 111 -4.17 10.26 5.09
C ALA A 111 -3.35 9.14 5.75
N GLU A 112 -3.72 8.73 6.97
CA GLU A 112 -3.02 7.67 7.69
C GLU A 112 -3.19 6.29 7.01
N PHE A 113 -4.40 5.99 6.55
CA PHE A 113 -4.69 4.77 5.79
C PHE A 113 -3.91 4.74 4.47
N ASN A 114 -3.99 5.80 3.67
CA ASN A 114 -3.26 5.90 2.39
C ASN A 114 -1.74 5.78 2.59
N SER A 115 -1.21 6.34 3.68
CA SER A 115 0.20 6.19 4.03
C SER A 115 0.54 4.75 4.38
N ALA A 116 -0.30 4.06 5.16
CA ALA A 116 -0.09 2.66 5.54
C ALA A 116 -0.15 1.71 4.33
N ILE A 117 -1.07 1.92 3.40
CA ILE A 117 -1.14 1.12 2.16
C ILE A 117 0.04 1.41 1.24
N SER A 118 0.49 2.67 1.14
CA SER A 118 1.69 3.01 0.36
C SER A 118 2.93 2.30 0.89
N ASP A 119 3.11 2.28 2.22
CA ASP A 119 4.21 1.55 2.87
C ASP A 119 4.14 0.04 2.59
N LEU A 120 2.94 -0.57 2.63
CA LEU A 120 2.76 -1.98 2.28
C LEU A 120 3.15 -2.27 0.82
N ILE A 121 2.74 -1.41 -0.12
CA ILE A 121 3.11 -1.52 -1.54
C ILE A 121 4.64 -1.49 -1.72
N ASP A 122 5.32 -0.58 -1.03
CA ASP A 122 6.78 -0.47 -1.10
C ASP A 122 7.47 -1.74 -0.56
N ARG A 123 6.98 -2.30 0.55
CA ARG A 123 7.52 -3.54 1.14
C ARG A 123 7.33 -4.76 0.24
N LEU A 124 6.23 -4.80 -0.52
CA LEU A 124 5.94 -5.86 -1.50
C LEU A 124 6.72 -5.73 -2.83
N ASN A 125 7.66 -4.79 -2.96
CA ASN A 125 8.52 -4.66 -4.15
C ASN A 125 9.90 -5.34 -3.95
N PRO A 126 10.09 -6.64 -4.27
CA PRO A 126 11.34 -7.38 -4.00
C PRO A 126 12.60 -6.69 -4.56
N GLU A 127 12.52 -6.09 -5.74
CA GLU A 127 13.65 -5.45 -6.44
C GLU A 127 14.05 -4.07 -5.90
N VAL A 128 13.24 -3.47 -5.02
CA VAL A 128 13.57 -2.18 -4.40
C VAL A 128 14.29 -2.45 -3.07
N PRO A 129 15.50 -1.90 -2.85
CA PRO A 129 16.15 -1.95 -1.54
C PRO A 129 15.24 -1.30 -0.49
N TYR A 130 14.60 -2.12 0.35
CA TYR A 130 13.79 -1.63 1.46
C TYR A 130 14.71 -1.30 2.63
N THR A 131 14.85 -0.01 2.93
CA THR A 131 15.57 0.47 4.11
C THR A 131 14.55 1.19 5.01
N PRO A 132 14.21 0.64 6.19
CA PRO A 132 13.35 1.36 7.12
C PRO A 132 14.14 2.51 7.75
N GLU A 133 13.67 3.73 7.48
CA GLU A 133 14.22 5.04 7.87
C GLU A 133 15.57 5.44 7.25
N PRO A 134 15.72 6.72 6.84
CA PRO A 134 16.75 7.12 5.87
C PRO A 134 18.14 7.31 6.48
N GLU A 135 19.16 6.67 5.89
CA GLU A 135 20.54 7.16 5.99
C GLU A 135 20.74 8.38 5.06
N THR A 136 21.38 9.41 5.62
CA THR A 136 21.61 10.71 4.99
C THR A 136 22.68 10.60 3.91
N ASP A 137 22.32 10.87 2.67
CA ASP A 137 23.26 11.00 1.56
C ASP A 137 23.18 12.42 0.95
N ASP A 138 24.33 13.06 0.80
CA ASP A 138 24.57 14.51 0.63
C ASP A 138 24.31 15.04 -0.79
N ALA A 139 23.57 14.31 -1.63
CA ALA A 139 23.17 14.81 -2.94
C ALA A 139 22.04 15.87 -2.81
N PRO A 140 21.99 16.91 -3.68
CA PRO A 140 20.82 17.79 -3.78
C PRO A 140 19.63 17.00 -4.32
N LYS A 141 18.95 16.35 -3.40
CA LYS A 141 17.73 15.57 -3.59
C LYS A 141 16.59 16.53 -3.93
N ALA A 142 15.78 16.17 -4.92
CA ALA A 142 14.54 16.90 -5.17
C ALA A 142 13.73 16.94 -3.86
N VAL A 143 13.12 18.07 -3.52
CA VAL A 143 12.38 18.20 -2.25
C VAL A 143 10.92 17.89 -2.50
N CYS A 144 10.34 16.99 -1.71
CA CYS A 144 8.92 16.71 -1.81
C CYS A 144 8.10 17.97 -1.53
N CYS A 145 7.22 18.33 -2.47
CA CYS A 145 6.39 19.52 -2.37
C CYS A 145 5.31 19.48 -1.28
N PHE A 146 5.12 18.33 -0.62
CA PHE A 146 4.14 18.15 0.44
C PHE A 146 4.76 18.15 1.84
N CYS A 147 5.76 17.30 2.10
CA CYS A 147 6.40 17.19 3.42
C CYS A 147 7.65 18.06 3.58
N ASN A 148 8.13 18.67 2.48
CA ASN A 148 9.35 19.47 2.44
C ASN A 148 10.64 18.71 2.85
N SER A 149 10.60 17.38 2.79
CA SER A 149 11.76 16.52 3.02
C SER A 149 12.46 16.15 1.70
N PRO A 150 13.79 15.89 1.73
CA PRO A 150 14.52 15.38 0.58
C PRO A 150 13.93 14.06 0.07
N ILE A 151 13.84 13.90 -1.25
CA ILE A 151 13.50 12.65 -1.93
C ILE A 151 14.81 11.93 -2.26
N GLY A 152 15.03 10.75 -1.69
CA GLY A 152 16.18 9.89 -1.92
C GLY A 152 16.14 9.17 -3.27
N THR A 153 16.55 7.90 -3.26
CA THR A 153 16.57 7.03 -4.45
C THR A 153 15.25 6.31 -4.68
N GLU A 154 14.27 6.51 -3.81
CA GLU A 154 12.91 5.99 -3.97
C GLU A 154 12.21 6.55 -5.22
N LYS A 155 11.20 5.83 -5.73
CA LYS A 155 10.38 6.32 -6.83
C LYS A 155 9.74 7.65 -6.42
N ALA A 156 9.87 8.65 -7.28
CA ALA A 156 9.30 9.97 -7.07
C ALA A 156 8.40 10.33 -8.24
N PHE A 157 7.28 11.01 -7.96
CA PHE A 157 6.45 11.55 -9.02
C PHE A 157 6.82 13.00 -9.30
N GLU A 158 6.85 13.35 -10.58
CA GLU A 158 6.75 14.74 -11.01
C GLU A 158 5.27 15.07 -11.24
N ILE A 159 4.77 16.05 -10.50
CA ILE A 159 3.43 16.59 -10.58
C ILE A 159 3.52 17.90 -11.35
N ASP A 160 2.93 17.90 -12.55
CA ASP A 160 2.84 19.07 -13.40
C ASP A 160 1.57 19.87 -13.04
N VAL A 161 1.72 20.95 -12.28
CA VAL A 161 0.60 21.86 -12.01
C VAL A 161 0.47 22.82 -13.18
N ARG A 162 -0.68 22.79 -13.88
CA ARG A 162 -0.97 23.65 -15.03
C ARG A 162 -2.23 24.48 -14.79
N PHE A 163 -2.17 25.78 -15.08
CA PHE A 163 -3.39 26.59 -15.20
C PHE A 163 -4.02 26.35 -16.56
N GLN A 164 -5.20 25.73 -16.60
CA GLN A 164 -6.04 25.75 -17.79
C GLN A 164 -6.70 27.13 -17.90
N SER A 165 -6.11 28.03 -18.68
CA SER A 165 -6.79 29.25 -19.14
C SER A 165 -6.95 29.20 -20.65
N THR A 166 -8.03 29.79 -21.18
CA THR A 166 -8.42 29.75 -22.60
C THR A 166 -7.51 30.57 -23.53
N SER A 167 -6.41 31.11 -23.03
CA SER A 167 -5.55 32.03 -23.78
C SER A 167 -4.08 31.93 -23.35
N PHE A 168 -3.28 31.32 -24.22
CA PHE A 168 -1.82 31.41 -24.40
C PHE A 168 -0.94 31.72 -23.17
N SER A 169 -0.55 30.65 -22.48
CA SER A 169 0.83 30.17 -22.27
C SER A 169 0.73 29.19 -21.10
N GLU A 170 0.81 27.89 -21.40
CA GLU A 170 0.78 26.86 -20.35
C GLU A 170 2.08 26.94 -19.57
N SER A 171 2.08 27.73 -18.49
CA SER A 171 3.10 27.62 -17.46
C SER A 171 2.83 26.32 -16.71
N SER A 172 3.77 25.39 -16.77
CA SER A 172 3.82 24.25 -15.85
C SER A 172 4.81 24.56 -14.74
N TRP A 173 4.42 24.23 -13.51
CA TRP A 173 5.34 24.22 -12.38
C TRP A 173 5.52 22.76 -11.97
N PRO A 174 6.56 22.08 -12.47
CA PRO A 174 6.85 20.73 -12.04
C PRO A 174 7.17 20.74 -10.55
N LYS A 175 6.55 19.82 -9.82
CA LYS A 175 6.79 19.57 -8.40
C LYS A 175 7.16 18.12 -8.23
N THR A 176 8.13 17.82 -7.41
CA THR A 176 8.45 16.44 -7.07
C THR A 176 7.74 16.04 -5.79
N ALA A 177 7.31 14.79 -5.67
CA ALA A 177 6.68 14.27 -4.47
C ALA A 177 7.08 12.82 -4.21
N HIS A 178 7.27 12.48 -2.92
CA HIS A 178 7.22 11.08 -2.48
C HIS A 178 5.87 10.48 -2.87
N VAL A 179 5.85 9.22 -3.31
CA VAL A 179 4.61 8.50 -3.64
C VAL A 179 3.64 8.53 -2.46
N GLY A 180 4.13 8.20 -1.26
CA GLY A 180 3.31 8.21 -0.05
C GLY A 180 2.73 9.59 0.28
N CYS A 181 3.51 10.66 0.14
CA CYS A 181 3.02 12.01 0.40
C CYS A 181 1.98 12.48 -0.62
N LEU A 182 2.12 12.09 -1.89
CA LEU A 182 1.12 12.34 -2.92
C LEU A 182 -0.17 11.56 -2.61
N ASN A 183 -0.06 10.26 -2.40
CA ASN A 183 -1.20 9.40 -2.10
C ASN A 183 -1.93 9.79 -0.82
N ALA A 184 -1.22 10.27 0.21
CA ALA A 184 -1.84 10.81 1.43
C ALA A 184 -2.80 11.99 1.15
N ARG A 185 -2.64 12.70 0.02
CA ARG A 185 -3.49 13.86 -0.35
C ARG A 185 -4.47 13.57 -1.48
N LEU A 186 -4.34 12.43 -2.13
CA LEU A 186 -5.29 12.00 -3.14
C LEU A 186 -6.49 11.35 -2.48
N ASP A 187 -7.65 11.59 -3.07
CA ASP A 187 -8.83 10.78 -2.80
C ASP A 187 -8.48 9.29 -3.09
N PRO A 188 -8.89 8.33 -2.24
CA PRO A 188 -8.51 6.93 -2.40
C PRO A 188 -8.83 6.33 -3.77
N ARG A 189 -9.83 6.85 -4.49
CA ARG A 189 -10.19 6.41 -5.85
C ARG A 189 -9.18 6.85 -6.92
N HIS A 190 -8.30 7.79 -6.58
CA HIS A 190 -7.27 8.32 -7.46
C HIS A 190 -5.86 7.91 -6.99
N PHE A 191 -5.78 6.93 -6.08
CA PHE A 191 -4.53 6.44 -5.51
C PHE A 191 -3.58 5.93 -6.59
N VAL A 192 -2.31 6.34 -6.52
CA VAL A 192 -1.30 5.98 -7.51
C VAL A 192 -0.52 4.76 -7.03
N GLN A 193 -0.50 3.70 -7.85
CA GLN A 193 0.19 2.45 -7.56
C GLN A 193 1.52 2.39 -8.37
N ALA A 194 2.66 2.46 -7.68
CA ALA A 194 3.98 2.52 -8.32
C ALA A 194 4.70 1.16 -8.36
N TRP A 195 4.11 0.17 -9.03
CA TRP A 195 4.70 -1.18 -9.16
C TRP A 195 5.99 -1.19 -9.99
N THR A 196 6.96 -2.04 -9.63
CA THR A 196 8.10 -2.37 -10.51
C THR A 196 7.72 -3.59 -11.32
N ILE A 197 7.56 -3.42 -12.63
CA ILE A 197 7.28 -4.52 -13.58
C ILE A 197 8.63 -4.88 -14.20
N GLU A 198 9.03 -6.15 -14.13
CA GLU A 198 10.18 -6.64 -14.88
C GLU A 198 9.85 -6.58 -16.39
N ASP A 199 10.77 -6.05 -17.20
CA ASP A 199 10.62 -6.12 -18.65
C ASP A 199 10.61 -7.60 -19.06
N PRO A 200 9.64 -8.05 -19.87
CA PRO A 200 9.66 -9.42 -20.39
C PRO A 200 10.82 -9.54 -21.38
N ASP A 201 11.81 -10.39 -21.04
CA ASP A 201 12.89 -10.84 -21.93
C ASP A 201 12.36 -11.47 -23.24
#